data_AF-A0A552I3D6-F1
#
_entry.id   AF-A0A552I3D6-F1
#
_cell.length_a   1.000
_cell.length_b   1.000
_cell.length_c   1.000
_cell.angle_alpha   90.00
_cell.angle_beta   90.00
_cell.angle_gamma   90.00
#
_symmetry.space_group_name_H-M   'P 1'
#
loop_
_entity.id
_entity.type
_entity.pdbx_description
1 polymer ?
#
loop_
_entity_poly.entity_id
_entity_poly.type
_entity_poly.pdbx_seq_one_letter_code
_entity_poly.pdbx_strand_id
1 'polypeptide(L)'
;MKQLQRLYHERLPIDTLTTPEFAQRLAAISTDIHQPLCTYINRRGQVIRVGVGTPRQTQFSLLELPRYGSERLCGIRCIATELKQEPPKESSLTAMALQRLDALVILTLTGTGMIRRGGGATGYVEQVYLAHLIPQSQTNVNSNIYWSVSAPLNLEDLSKQDFLELVEGLEAEFQREFTAITVDKAEDRVLLVGLMTEGMSDRQFEDGLSELERLVDTAGGKVLQVTRQKRDHPHPQTVIGSGKVAEIALQVQTSGANLVVFNRDLSPAQIRNLENQIGVRVVDRTEVILDIFAQRAQSQAGKLQVELAQLEYTLPRLTGRGLAMSRLGGGIGTRGPGETKLETERRTIQRRLSRLQDEVDQLQAHRSRLRKQRQKQEVASVAIVGYTNAGKSTLINALTAAEVYTADQLFATLDPTTRRLTITDTLTQVSHTLLLTDTVGFIHELPPSLVDAFRATLEEVTEADALLHLVDLSHPAWESQIASVLKILSEMPIQTGPVLMVFNKLDQVKSEDLEIAKEKYPQAVFISAIRRLGLETLKQKLIDLIA
;
A
#
# COMPACT_ATOMS: atom_id res chain seq x y z
N MET A 1 41.17 -16.67 9.43
CA MET A 1 40.16 -17.30 10.32
C MET A 1 40.44 -17.10 11.82
N LYS A 2 41.56 -17.57 12.40
CA LYS A 2 41.84 -17.39 13.84
C LYS A 2 41.87 -15.92 14.30
N GLN A 3 42.40 -15.01 13.48
CA GLN A 3 42.39 -13.56 13.77
C GLN A 3 40.98 -12.95 13.74
N LEU A 4 40.11 -13.37 12.81
CA LEU A 4 38.71 -12.94 12.75
C LEU A 4 37.91 -13.38 13.98
N GLN A 5 38.15 -14.61 14.47
CA GLN A 5 37.52 -15.10 15.70
C GLN A 5 37.97 -14.33 16.95
N ARG A 6 39.20 -13.80 16.96
CA ARG A 6 39.68 -12.97 18.08
C ARG A 6 38.91 -11.65 18.19
N LEU A 7 38.50 -11.06 17.06
CA LEU A 7 37.71 -9.82 17.06
C LEU A 7 36.38 -9.99 17.81
N TYR A 8 35.71 -11.15 17.71
CA TYR A 8 34.47 -11.42 18.47
C TYR A 8 34.64 -11.44 19.99
N HIS A 9 35.86 -11.67 20.48
CA HIS A 9 36.14 -11.73 21.92
C HIS A 9 36.56 -10.37 22.49
N GLU A 10 36.76 -9.37 21.65
CA GLU A 10 37.13 -8.03 22.07
C GLU A 10 35.90 -7.23 22.53
N ARG A 11 36.08 -6.47 23.61
CA ARG A 11 35.11 -5.49 24.08
C ARG A 11 35.71 -4.11 23.96
N LEU A 12 34.99 -3.23 23.29
CA LEU A 12 35.34 -1.83 23.19
C LEU A 12 34.71 -1.05 24.36
N PRO A 13 35.29 0.10 24.73
CA PRO A 13 34.62 1.04 25.63
C PRO A 13 33.25 1.45 25.09
N ILE A 14 32.34 1.75 26.01
CA ILE A 14 30.94 2.03 25.70
C ILE A 14 30.77 3.45 25.11
N ASP A 15 31.60 4.37 25.58
CA ASP A 15 31.67 5.80 25.30
C ASP A 15 32.42 6.18 24.03
N THR A 16 33.09 5.22 23.37
CA THR A 16 33.90 5.49 22.17
C THR A 16 33.36 4.78 20.93
N LEU A 17 33.53 5.42 19.77
CA LEU A 17 33.20 4.82 18.45
C LEU A 17 34.10 3.61 18.16
N THR A 18 35.40 3.77 18.37
CA THR A 18 36.42 2.72 18.22
C THR A 18 37.65 3.06 19.08
N THR A 19 38.50 2.08 19.35
CA THR A 19 39.84 2.32 19.91
C THR A 19 40.90 2.26 18.81
N PRO A 20 42.01 3.01 18.94
CA PRO A 20 43.08 2.96 17.96
C PRO A 20 43.63 1.56 17.73
N GLU A 21 43.78 0.78 18.80
CA GLU A 21 44.26 -0.61 18.75
C GLU A 21 43.31 -1.51 17.96
N PHE A 22 42.00 -1.39 18.18
CA PHE A 22 40.99 -2.17 17.48
C PHE A 22 40.95 -1.83 15.99
N ALA A 23 40.94 -0.53 15.65
CA ALA A 23 40.92 -0.05 14.28
C ALA A 23 42.16 -0.50 13.49
N GLN A 24 43.36 -0.38 14.08
CA GLN A 24 44.60 -0.81 13.44
C GLN A 24 44.64 -2.33 13.25
N ARG A 25 44.10 -3.12 14.20
CA ARG A 25 43.99 -4.58 14.08
C ARG A 25 43.02 -4.98 12.96
N LEU A 26 41.88 -4.31 12.87
CA LEU A 26 40.90 -4.52 11.81
C LEU A 26 41.49 -4.21 10.43
N ALA A 27 42.18 -3.08 10.32
CA ALA A 27 42.89 -2.64 9.13
C ALA A 27 43.96 -3.64 8.70
N ALA A 28 44.81 -4.11 9.62
CA ALA A 28 45.83 -5.12 9.35
C ALA A 28 45.23 -6.41 8.77
N ILE A 29 44.15 -6.92 9.39
CA ILE A 29 43.46 -8.12 8.89
C ILE A 29 42.90 -7.89 7.49
N SER A 30 42.29 -6.73 7.23
CA SER A 30 41.73 -6.37 5.93
C SER A 30 42.81 -6.25 4.84
N THR A 31 43.97 -5.67 5.18
CA THR A 31 45.14 -5.61 4.29
C THR A 31 45.67 -7.01 3.98
N ASP A 32 45.81 -7.89 4.98
CA ASP A 32 46.30 -9.25 4.79
C ASP A 32 45.39 -10.07 3.85
N ILE A 33 44.07 -9.98 4.03
CA ILE A 33 43.10 -10.73 3.21
C ILE A 33 42.78 -10.04 1.87
N HIS A 34 43.26 -8.83 1.65
CA HIS A 34 42.96 -8.01 0.45
C HIS A 34 41.45 -7.84 0.19
N GLN A 35 40.64 -7.79 1.26
CA GLN A 35 39.19 -7.62 1.18
C GLN A 35 38.71 -6.65 2.27
N PRO A 36 37.68 -5.84 1.99
CA PRO A 36 37.00 -5.03 3.00
C PRO A 36 36.46 -5.89 4.14
N LEU A 37 36.36 -5.30 5.33
CA LEU A 37 35.90 -6.00 6.52
C LEU A 37 35.01 -5.06 7.34
N CYS A 38 33.87 -5.56 7.80
CA CYS A 38 32.92 -4.83 8.63
C CYS A 38 32.79 -5.50 9.99
N THR A 39 32.85 -4.72 11.05
CA THR A 39 32.56 -5.17 12.41
C THR A 39 31.41 -4.38 13.02
N TYR A 40 30.41 -5.09 13.51
CA TYR A 40 29.22 -4.55 14.12
C TYR A 40 29.30 -4.70 15.63
N ILE A 41 29.07 -3.61 16.34
CA ILE A 41 29.29 -3.49 17.79
C ILE A 41 28.03 -2.92 18.41
N ASN A 42 27.52 -3.56 19.46
CA ASN A 42 26.36 -3.06 20.19
C ASN A 42 26.75 -1.92 21.16
N ARG A 43 25.76 -1.18 21.69
CA ARG A 43 26.01 -0.13 22.71
C ARG A 43 26.72 -0.61 23.99
N ARG A 44 26.83 -1.93 24.25
CA ARG A 44 27.63 -2.47 25.37
C ARG A 44 29.09 -2.70 25.02
N GLY A 45 29.52 -2.27 23.83
CA GLY A 45 30.88 -2.44 23.33
C GLY A 45 31.22 -3.86 22.86
N GLN A 46 30.23 -4.74 22.73
CA GLN A 46 30.46 -6.13 22.31
C GLN A 46 30.39 -6.25 20.79
N VAL A 47 31.37 -6.95 20.22
CA VAL A 47 31.36 -7.32 18.79
C VAL A 47 30.32 -8.41 18.57
N ILE A 48 29.25 -8.09 17.86
CA ILE A 48 28.12 -8.99 17.59
C ILE A 48 28.23 -9.69 16.23
N ARG A 49 28.93 -9.07 15.26
CA ARG A 49 29.15 -9.63 13.93
C ARG A 49 30.43 -9.08 13.32
N VAL A 50 31.16 -9.94 12.64
CA VAL A 50 32.31 -9.61 11.79
C VAL A 50 32.02 -10.22 10.42
N GLY A 51 31.98 -9.38 9.39
CA GLY A 51 31.73 -9.77 8.01
C GLY A 51 32.89 -9.38 7.10
N VAL A 52 33.22 -10.24 6.14
CA VAL A 52 34.15 -9.91 5.06
C VAL A 52 33.33 -9.38 3.89
N GLY A 53 33.61 -8.15 3.46
CA GLY A 53 32.83 -7.41 2.48
C GLY A 53 32.46 -6.01 2.95
N THR A 54 31.69 -5.30 2.13
CA THR A 54 31.22 -3.94 2.42
C THR A 54 30.03 -3.93 3.39
N PRO A 55 29.66 -2.76 3.96
CA PRO A 55 28.47 -2.66 4.82
C PRO A 55 27.20 -3.19 4.16
N ARG A 56 27.05 -2.96 2.85
CA ARG A 56 25.90 -3.46 2.07
C ARG A 56 25.89 -4.98 1.90
N GLN A 57 27.06 -5.62 1.82
CA GLN A 57 27.18 -7.08 1.69
C GLN A 57 27.04 -7.80 3.03
N THR A 58 27.35 -7.12 4.13
CA THR A 58 27.45 -7.71 5.48
C THR A 58 26.32 -7.26 6.42
N GLN A 59 25.35 -6.51 5.90
CA GLN A 59 24.23 -5.94 6.65
C GLN A 59 23.39 -7.00 7.38
N PHE A 60 22.80 -6.61 8.51
CA PHE A 60 21.78 -7.39 9.18
C PHE A 60 20.51 -7.49 8.34
N SER A 61 19.83 -8.63 8.43
CA SER A 61 18.41 -8.66 8.10
C SER A 61 17.66 -7.81 9.13
N LEU A 62 16.61 -7.09 8.73
CA LEU A 62 15.84 -6.24 9.65
C LEU A 62 15.31 -6.99 10.88
N LEU A 63 15.08 -8.31 10.75
CA LEU A 63 14.64 -9.20 11.83
C LEU A 63 15.74 -9.55 12.86
N GLU A 64 17.01 -9.28 12.55
CA GLU A 64 18.15 -9.49 13.45
C GLU A 64 18.52 -8.22 14.23
N LEU A 65 17.94 -7.08 13.89
CA LEU A 65 18.23 -5.82 14.56
C LEU A 65 17.61 -5.80 15.96
N PRO A 66 18.38 -5.44 17.01
CA PRO A 66 17.91 -5.48 18.39
C PRO A 66 16.85 -4.41 18.69
N ARG A 67 16.76 -3.37 17.86
CA ARG A 67 15.72 -2.32 17.92
C ARG A 67 15.27 -1.98 16.51
N TYR A 68 13.97 -1.81 16.30
CA TYR A 68 13.37 -1.46 15.02
C TYR A 68 12.27 -0.39 15.23
N GLY A 69 12.34 0.72 14.48
CA GLY A 69 11.36 1.81 14.54
C GLY A 69 11.89 3.15 14.00
N SER A 70 10.99 4.03 13.53
CA SER A 70 11.33 5.38 13.04
C SER A 70 11.70 6.37 14.15
N GLU A 71 11.44 6.03 15.41
CA GLU A 71 11.76 6.85 16.58
C GLU A 71 13.20 6.74 17.10
N ARG A 72 13.94 5.66 16.79
CA ARG A 72 15.23 5.35 17.45
C ARG A 72 16.23 4.71 16.49
N LEU A 73 17.51 4.79 16.86
CA LEU A 73 18.60 4.10 16.18
C LEU A 73 18.65 2.63 16.63
N CYS A 74 19.21 1.75 15.79
CA CYS A 74 19.13 0.31 16.00
C CYS A 74 20.00 -0.22 17.15
N GLY A 75 20.85 0.62 17.75
CA GLY A 75 21.71 0.24 18.87
C GLY A 75 23.03 -0.41 18.45
N ILE A 76 23.39 -0.30 17.17
CA ILE A 76 24.58 -0.91 16.58
C ILE A 76 25.39 0.15 15.86
N ARG A 77 26.69 0.21 16.15
CA ARG A 77 27.67 0.94 15.32
C ARG A 77 28.44 -0.04 14.44
N CYS A 78 28.79 0.38 13.23
CA CYS A 78 29.58 -0.41 12.28
C CYS A 78 30.93 0.24 12.03
N ILE A 79 32.00 -0.55 12.10
CA ILE A 79 33.35 -0.14 11.72
C ILE A 79 33.72 -0.95 10.46
N ALA A 80 33.89 -0.27 9.35
CA ALA A 80 34.20 -0.87 8.05
C ALA A 80 35.57 -0.41 7.55
N THR A 81 36.29 -1.28 6.85
CA THR A 81 37.53 -0.93 6.15
C THR A 81 37.28 -0.70 4.66
N GLU A 82 37.99 0.25 4.07
CA GLU A 82 38.00 0.48 2.63
C GLU A 82 39.44 0.48 2.11
N LEU A 83 39.71 -0.39 1.13
CA LEU A 83 41.06 -0.56 0.56
C LEU A 83 41.51 0.66 -0.26
N LYS A 84 40.57 1.49 -0.69
CA LYS A 84 40.83 2.72 -1.45
C LYS A 84 40.79 3.92 -0.52
N GLN A 85 41.62 4.92 -0.83
CA GLN A 85 41.67 6.20 -0.12
C GLN A 85 40.61 7.17 -0.68
N GLU A 86 39.35 6.75 -0.63
CA GLU A 86 38.20 7.51 -1.13
C GLU A 86 37.18 7.73 0.01
N PRO A 87 36.35 8.79 -0.08
CA PRO A 87 35.23 8.98 0.83
C PRO A 87 34.22 7.82 0.77
N PRO A 88 33.38 7.67 1.82
CA PRO A 88 32.34 6.65 1.87
C PRO A 88 31.48 6.60 0.60
N LYS A 89 31.43 5.44 -0.04
CA LYS A 89 30.51 5.23 -1.16
C LYS A 89 29.06 5.33 -0.71
N GLU A 90 28.21 5.87 -1.59
CA GLU A 90 26.76 5.96 -1.36
C GLU A 90 26.15 4.63 -0.92
N SER A 91 26.59 3.50 -1.52
CA SER A 91 26.11 2.17 -1.14
C SER A 91 26.34 1.79 0.33
N SER A 92 27.40 2.30 0.96
CA SER A 92 27.70 2.08 2.39
C SER A 92 26.82 2.96 3.26
N LEU A 93 26.56 4.19 2.81
CA LEU A 93 25.68 5.15 3.49
C LEU A 93 24.21 4.72 3.41
N THR A 94 23.78 4.18 2.27
CA THR A 94 22.45 3.55 2.14
C THR A 94 22.32 2.36 3.10
N ALA A 95 23.36 1.53 3.23
CA ALA A 95 23.33 0.40 4.17
C ALA A 95 23.25 0.85 5.64
N MET A 96 23.89 1.98 5.99
CA MET A 96 23.76 2.62 7.29
C MET A 96 22.33 3.11 7.54
N ALA A 97 21.74 3.80 6.57
CA ALA A 97 20.39 4.33 6.65
C ALA A 97 19.34 3.23 6.80
N LEU A 98 19.39 2.20 5.95
CA LEU A 98 18.44 1.08 5.99
C LEU A 98 18.44 0.34 7.35
N GLN A 99 19.62 0.18 7.95
CA GLN A 99 19.78 -0.48 9.25
C GLN A 99 19.63 0.47 10.44
N ARG A 100 19.50 1.78 10.19
CA ARG A 100 19.56 2.85 11.21
C ARG A 100 20.70 2.69 12.21
N LEU A 101 21.91 2.43 11.71
CA LEU A 101 23.08 2.29 12.58
C LEU A 101 23.27 3.54 13.42
N ASP A 102 23.68 3.35 14.66
CA ASP A 102 24.03 4.44 15.58
C ASP A 102 25.15 5.31 14.98
N ALA A 103 26.12 4.66 14.31
CA ALA A 103 27.19 5.31 13.56
C ALA A 103 27.82 4.32 12.56
N LEU A 104 28.38 4.85 11.46
CA LEU A 104 29.24 4.13 10.53
C LEU A 104 30.63 4.78 10.51
N VAL A 105 31.64 4.04 10.91
CA VAL A 105 33.05 4.44 10.83
C VAL A 105 33.69 3.74 9.65
N ILE A 106 34.29 4.49 8.73
CA ILE A 106 35.03 3.93 7.59
C ILE A 106 36.52 4.25 7.74
N LEU A 107 37.34 3.19 7.80
CA LEU A 107 38.79 3.25 7.88
C LEU A 107 39.38 3.08 6.48
N THR A 108 40.01 4.11 5.93
CA THR A 108 40.77 3.98 4.68
C THR A 108 42.17 3.45 4.98
N LEU A 109 42.65 2.54 4.14
CA LEU A 109 43.89 1.82 4.40
C LEU A 109 45.07 2.41 3.63
N THR A 110 46.25 2.37 4.25
CA THR A 110 47.55 2.67 3.61
C THR A 110 48.01 1.55 2.68
N GLY A 111 47.52 0.32 2.91
CA GLY A 111 47.97 -0.90 2.24
C GLY A 111 49.27 -1.49 2.79
N THR A 112 49.97 -0.81 3.71
CA THR A 112 51.19 -1.32 4.36
C THR A 112 51.22 -0.89 5.83
N GLY A 113 51.78 -1.71 6.71
CA GLY A 113 51.86 -1.37 8.13
C GLY A 113 52.86 -2.26 8.89
N MET A 114 53.06 -1.94 10.16
CA MET A 114 54.00 -2.66 11.02
C MET A 114 53.27 -3.36 12.16
N ILE A 115 53.63 -4.62 12.41
CA ILE A 115 53.19 -5.37 13.59
C ILE A 115 54.33 -5.34 14.61
N ARG A 116 54.08 -4.74 15.78
CA ARG A 116 55.04 -4.69 16.88
C ARG A 116 55.27 -6.09 17.45
N ARG A 117 56.45 -6.32 18.07
CA ARG A 117 56.83 -7.62 18.68
C ARG A 117 55.83 -8.16 19.73
N GLY A 118 54.96 -7.31 20.28
CA GLY A 118 53.85 -7.68 21.18
C GLY A 118 52.49 -7.94 20.52
N GLY A 119 52.41 -7.96 19.17
CA GLY A 119 51.18 -8.24 18.42
C GLY A 119 50.27 -7.03 18.13
N GLY A 120 50.69 -5.81 18.49
CA GLY A 120 49.98 -4.58 18.16
C GLY A 120 50.26 -4.11 16.73
N ALA A 121 49.22 -3.88 15.93
CA ALA A 121 49.32 -3.34 14.58
C ALA A 121 49.36 -1.81 14.59
N THR A 122 50.20 -1.20 13.75
CA THR A 122 50.28 0.27 13.60
C THR A 122 50.60 0.66 12.16
N GLY A 123 50.04 1.78 11.71
CA GLY A 123 50.32 2.36 10.39
C GLY A 123 49.46 1.81 9.24
N TYR A 124 48.44 0.99 9.54
CA TYR A 124 47.55 0.42 8.52
C TYR A 124 46.36 1.33 8.16
N VAL A 125 45.97 2.23 9.06
CA VAL A 125 44.90 3.22 8.85
C VAL A 125 45.51 4.54 8.42
N GLU A 126 45.05 5.08 7.29
CA GLU A 126 45.45 6.38 6.75
C GLU A 126 44.52 7.48 7.27
N GLN A 127 43.23 7.37 6.95
CA GLN A 127 42.20 8.33 7.35
C GLN A 127 40.94 7.60 7.83
N VAL A 128 40.10 8.35 8.54
CA VAL A 128 38.84 7.85 9.08
C VAL A 128 37.71 8.80 8.74
N TYR A 129 36.58 8.25 8.32
CA TYR A 129 35.33 8.98 8.12
C TYR A 129 34.29 8.50 9.13
N LEU A 130 33.63 9.45 9.78
CA LEU A 130 32.44 9.18 10.57
C LEU A 130 31.21 9.58 9.77
N ALA A 131 30.26 8.65 9.63
CA ALA A 131 28.95 8.92 9.11
C ALA A 131 27.88 8.58 10.15
N HIS A 132 26.84 9.40 10.22
CA HIS A 132 25.66 9.16 11.05
C HIS A 132 24.41 9.69 10.35
N LEU A 133 23.24 9.26 10.80
CA LEU A 133 21.98 9.77 10.27
C LEU A 133 21.68 11.17 10.82
N ILE A 134 20.94 11.96 10.05
CA ILE A 134 20.43 13.27 10.47
C ILE A 134 18.91 13.31 10.36
N PRO A 135 18.21 14.03 11.26
CA PRO A 135 16.76 14.24 11.16
C PRO A 135 16.37 15.12 9.96
N GLN A 136 15.14 15.01 9.46
CA GLN A 136 14.74 15.72 8.22
C GLN A 136 14.71 17.24 8.40
N SER A 137 14.48 17.73 9.62
CA SER A 137 14.48 19.17 9.93
C SER A 137 15.79 19.89 9.58
N GLN A 138 16.90 19.15 9.44
CA GLN A 138 18.21 19.67 9.06
C GLN A 138 18.56 19.41 7.59
N THR A 139 17.67 18.77 6.82
CA THR A 139 17.87 18.49 5.39
C THR A 139 17.33 19.65 4.53
N ASN A 140 18.13 20.13 3.58
CA ASN A 140 17.64 21.10 2.60
C ASN A 140 16.59 20.43 1.70
N VAL A 141 15.49 21.15 1.44
CA VAL A 141 14.29 20.71 0.69
C VAL A 141 14.61 20.10 -0.70
N ASN A 142 15.80 20.34 -1.26
CA ASN A 142 16.23 19.86 -2.58
C ASN A 142 17.30 18.74 -2.55
N SER A 143 17.77 18.30 -1.38
CA SER A 143 18.78 17.24 -1.27
C SER A 143 18.26 16.08 -0.41
N ASN A 144 17.99 14.93 -1.04
CA ASN A 144 17.62 13.64 -0.44
C ASN A 144 18.76 13.01 0.40
N ILE A 145 19.53 13.81 1.14
CA ILE A 145 20.68 13.36 1.92
C ILE A 145 20.25 13.25 3.38
N TYR A 146 20.11 12.01 3.86
CA TYR A 146 19.62 11.68 5.22
C TYR A 146 20.75 11.32 6.20
N TRP A 147 21.98 11.66 5.84
CA TRP A 147 23.17 11.33 6.60
C TRP A 147 24.17 12.48 6.53
N SER A 148 24.95 12.63 7.59
CA SER A 148 26.13 13.47 7.61
C SER A 148 27.38 12.59 7.45
N VAL A 149 28.39 13.10 6.74
CA VAL A 149 29.72 12.49 6.65
C VAL A 149 30.75 13.53 7.08
N SER A 150 31.62 13.18 8.02
CA SER A 150 32.67 14.05 8.50
C SER A 150 33.71 14.34 7.41
N ALA A 151 34.46 15.44 7.57
CA ALA A 151 35.76 15.59 6.94
C ALA A 151 36.70 14.42 7.33
N PRO A 152 37.76 14.12 6.57
CA PRO A 152 38.71 13.08 6.93
C PRO A 152 39.36 13.40 8.29
N LEU A 153 39.23 12.45 9.22
CA LEU A 153 39.77 12.51 10.59
C LEU A 153 40.97 11.60 10.73
N ASN A 154 41.85 11.90 11.69
CA ASN A 154 42.82 10.92 12.17
C ASN A 154 42.17 10.02 13.25
N LEU A 155 42.84 8.90 13.54
CA LEU A 155 42.31 7.87 14.44
C LEU A 155 42.25 8.33 15.91
N GLU A 156 43.14 9.23 16.32
CA GLU A 156 43.16 9.76 17.69
C GLU A 156 41.97 10.70 17.92
N ASP A 157 41.68 11.57 16.96
CA ASP A 157 40.57 12.52 17.05
C ASP A 157 39.22 11.81 17.03
N LEU A 158 39.07 10.73 16.26
CA LEU A 158 37.88 9.89 16.34
C LEU A 158 37.71 9.26 17.73
N SER A 159 38.80 8.77 18.35
CA SER A 159 38.73 8.12 19.67
C SER A 159 38.36 9.05 20.82
N LYS A 160 38.52 10.37 20.62
CA LYS A 160 38.13 11.41 21.60
C LYS A 160 36.65 11.81 21.47
N GLN A 161 35.96 11.42 20.41
CA GLN A 161 34.53 11.76 20.25
C GLN A 161 33.68 10.91 21.19
N ASP A 162 32.77 11.57 21.91
CA ASP A 162 31.81 10.91 22.78
C ASP A 162 30.69 10.28 21.94
N PHE A 163 30.71 8.95 21.86
CA PHE A 163 29.71 8.18 21.14
C PHE A 163 28.33 8.26 21.80
N LEU A 164 28.27 8.32 23.14
CA LEU A 164 27.00 8.33 23.85
C LEU A 164 26.31 9.67 23.66
N GLU A 165 27.04 10.79 23.79
CA GLU A 165 26.49 12.13 23.56
C GLU A 165 25.94 12.27 22.13
N LEU A 166 26.67 11.78 21.11
CA LEU A 166 26.21 11.77 19.73
C LEU A 166 24.89 11.01 19.56
N VAL A 167 24.80 9.79 20.10
CA VAL A 167 23.61 8.95 19.94
C VAL A 167 22.43 9.50 20.72
N GLU A 168 22.63 9.98 21.94
CA GLU A 168 21.58 10.58 22.77
C GLU A 168 21.03 11.86 22.12
N GLY A 169 21.90 12.71 21.56
CA GLY A 169 21.51 13.90 20.81
C GLY A 169 20.64 13.54 19.59
N LEU A 170 21.09 12.60 18.77
CA LEU A 170 20.35 12.15 17.58
C LEU A 170 19.01 11.48 17.95
N GLU A 171 18.97 10.61 18.96
CA GLU A 171 17.71 9.98 19.41
C GLU A 171 16.72 11.01 19.96
N ALA A 172 17.19 12.02 20.70
CA ALA A 172 16.33 13.10 21.19
C ALA A 172 15.75 13.95 20.05
N GLU A 173 16.48 14.15 18.96
CA GLU A 173 15.97 14.83 17.77
C GLU A 173 14.96 13.97 17.00
N PHE A 174 15.27 12.69 16.73
CA PHE A 174 14.35 11.77 16.08
C PHE A 174 13.04 11.60 16.87
N GLN A 175 13.12 11.53 18.20
CA GLN A 175 11.94 11.39 19.05
C GLN A 175 11.08 12.67 19.04
N ARG A 176 11.68 13.86 18.96
CA ARG A 176 10.94 15.12 18.83
C ARG A 176 10.18 15.18 17.50
N GLU A 177 10.84 14.83 16.40
CA GLU A 177 10.21 14.79 15.06
C GLU A 177 9.07 13.75 15.01
N PHE A 178 9.31 12.55 15.55
CA PHE A 178 8.28 11.51 15.64
C PHE A 178 7.10 11.91 16.54
N THR A 179 7.33 12.65 17.63
CA THR A 179 6.27 13.15 18.52
C THR A 179 5.40 14.19 17.82
N ALA A 180 6.01 15.12 17.08
CA ALA A 180 5.28 16.08 16.26
C ALA A 180 4.40 15.37 15.20
N ILE A 181 4.94 14.31 14.59
CA ILE A 181 4.24 13.47 13.63
C ILE A 181 3.09 12.65 14.26
N THR A 182 3.24 12.18 15.51
CA THR A 182 2.25 11.32 16.18
C THR A 182 1.05 12.09 16.72
N VAL A 183 1.23 13.35 17.11
CA VAL A 183 0.13 14.20 17.60
C VAL A 183 -0.89 14.52 16.49
N ASP A 184 -0.52 14.32 15.22
CA ASP A 184 -1.37 14.49 14.03
C ASP A 184 -2.13 13.20 13.61
N LYS A 185 -2.03 12.10 14.39
CA LYS A 185 -2.49 10.74 14.00
C LYS A 185 -3.99 10.46 14.23
N ALA A 186 -4.86 11.12 13.46
CA ALA A 186 -6.19 10.54 13.21
C ALA A 186 -6.22 9.69 11.91
N GLU A 187 -5.22 9.83 11.03
CA GLU A 187 -5.27 9.31 9.67
C GLU A 187 -4.04 8.46 9.31
N ASP A 188 -4.25 7.45 8.46
CA ASP A 188 -3.16 6.63 7.91
C ASP A 188 -2.36 7.45 6.90
N ARG A 189 -1.03 7.46 7.03
CA ARG A 189 -0.11 8.19 6.15
C ARG A 189 0.54 7.22 5.19
N VAL A 190 0.17 7.38 3.93
CA VAL A 190 0.30 6.33 2.92
C VAL A 190 1.36 6.67 1.88
N LEU A 191 2.18 5.67 1.55
CA LEU A 191 3.04 5.69 0.37
C LEU A 191 2.45 4.77 -0.70
N LEU A 192 2.15 5.32 -1.87
CA LEU A 192 1.61 4.55 -3.00
C LEU A 192 2.74 3.96 -3.85
N VAL A 193 2.57 2.72 -4.30
CA VAL A 193 3.53 2.04 -5.17
C VAL A 193 2.84 1.57 -6.46
N GLY A 194 3.29 2.12 -7.58
CA GLY A 194 2.87 1.74 -8.93
C GLY A 194 3.95 0.96 -9.66
N LEU A 195 3.58 -0.21 -10.20
CA LEU A 195 4.42 -0.97 -11.13
C LEU A 195 3.80 -0.92 -12.53
N MET A 196 4.54 -0.38 -13.49
CA MET A 196 4.19 -0.36 -14.90
C MET A 196 4.82 -1.58 -15.60
N THR A 197 3.98 -2.47 -16.13
CA THR A 197 4.37 -3.68 -16.86
C THR A 197 4.33 -3.52 -18.37
N GLU A 198 4.97 -4.44 -19.09
CA GLU A 198 4.89 -4.49 -20.55
C GLU A 198 3.43 -4.64 -21.01
N GLY A 199 3.02 -3.87 -22.03
CA GLY A 199 1.65 -3.84 -22.54
C GLY A 199 0.72 -2.81 -21.88
N MET A 200 1.13 -2.19 -20.78
CA MET A 200 0.37 -1.10 -20.15
C MET A 200 0.76 0.24 -20.79
N SER A 201 -0.22 1.05 -21.21
CA SER A 201 0.05 2.42 -21.68
C SER A 201 0.35 3.35 -20.50
N ASP A 202 1.12 4.42 -20.73
CA ASP A 202 1.41 5.43 -19.70
C ASP A 202 0.11 6.02 -19.13
N ARG A 203 -0.90 6.22 -19.99
CA ARG A 203 -2.22 6.72 -19.59
C ARG A 203 -2.95 5.76 -18.65
N GLN A 204 -3.03 4.47 -18.99
CA GLN A 204 -3.65 3.46 -18.12
C GLN A 204 -2.95 3.37 -16.76
N PHE A 205 -1.63 3.47 -16.75
CA PHE A 205 -0.84 3.41 -15.52
C PHE A 205 -1.15 4.60 -14.59
N GLU A 206 -1.14 5.83 -15.11
CA GLU A 206 -1.44 7.03 -14.33
C GLU A 206 -2.92 7.10 -13.93
N ASP A 207 -3.85 6.65 -14.78
CA ASP A 207 -5.28 6.55 -14.45
C ASP A 207 -5.50 5.61 -13.26
N GLY A 208 -4.84 4.44 -13.26
CA GLY A 208 -4.92 3.47 -12.16
C GLY A 208 -4.32 3.99 -10.85
N LEU A 209 -3.21 4.75 -10.91
CA LEU A 209 -2.63 5.39 -9.73
C LEU A 209 -3.52 6.50 -9.17
N SER A 210 -4.10 7.32 -10.04
CA SER A 210 -5.03 8.38 -9.67
C SER A 210 -6.33 7.81 -9.06
N GLU A 211 -6.77 6.64 -9.52
CA GLU A 211 -7.88 5.91 -8.91
C GLU A 211 -7.49 5.35 -7.54
N LEU A 212 -6.29 4.77 -7.38
CA LEU A 212 -5.81 4.28 -6.09
C LEU A 212 -5.65 5.40 -5.05
N GLU A 213 -5.16 6.56 -5.47
CA GLU A 213 -5.08 7.74 -4.62
C GLU A 213 -6.46 8.15 -4.08
N ARG A 214 -7.47 8.17 -4.95
CA ARG A 214 -8.87 8.41 -4.56
C ARG A 214 -9.44 7.31 -3.65
N LEU A 215 -9.06 6.05 -3.85
CA LEU A 215 -9.44 4.94 -2.96
C LEU A 215 -8.85 5.15 -1.56
N VAL A 216 -7.57 5.49 -1.47
CA VAL A 216 -6.91 5.74 -0.18
C VAL A 216 -7.52 6.93 0.54
N ASP A 217 -7.78 8.04 -0.16
CA ASP A 217 -8.46 9.21 0.40
C ASP A 217 -9.87 8.84 0.92
N THR A 218 -10.63 8.07 0.13
CA THR A 218 -11.96 7.57 0.52
C THR A 218 -11.91 6.68 1.76
N ALA A 219 -10.83 5.91 1.96
CA ALA A 219 -10.63 5.06 3.13
C ALA A 219 -10.21 5.83 4.40
N GLY A 220 -9.94 7.14 4.29
CA GLY A 220 -9.44 7.99 5.37
C GLY A 220 -7.91 8.03 5.49
N GLY A 221 -7.19 7.64 4.43
CA GLY A 221 -5.74 7.71 4.36
C GLY A 221 -5.26 8.95 3.60
N LYS A 222 -4.15 9.52 4.07
CA LYS A 222 -3.46 10.65 3.43
C LYS A 222 -2.26 10.17 2.64
N VAL A 223 -2.30 10.34 1.32
CA VAL A 223 -1.18 9.99 0.44
C VAL A 223 -0.05 11.02 0.60
N LEU A 224 1.12 10.57 1.03
CA LEU A 224 2.32 11.40 1.19
C LEU A 224 3.18 11.43 -0.07
N GLN A 225 3.33 10.28 -0.72
CA GLN A 225 4.22 10.13 -1.87
C GLN A 225 3.76 8.99 -2.77
N VAL A 226 4.01 9.13 -4.08
CA VAL A 226 3.75 8.11 -5.10
C VAL A 226 5.06 7.66 -5.73
N THR A 227 5.34 6.38 -5.60
CA THR A 227 6.57 5.74 -6.07
C THR A 227 6.27 4.86 -7.27
N ARG A 228 6.95 5.15 -8.39
CA ARG A 228 6.74 4.47 -9.68
C ARG A 228 7.94 3.58 -10.03
N GLN A 229 7.67 2.42 -10.62
CA GLN A 229 8.70 1.57 -11.23
C GLN A 229 8.20 0.99 -12.55
N LYS A 230 9.04 1.04 -13.59
CA LYS A 230 8.81 0.34 -14.86
C LYS A 230 9.61 -0.96 -14.91
N ARG A 231 8.99 -2.05 -15.35
CA ARG A 231 9.60 -3.40 -15.45
C ARG A 231 8.77 -4.28 -16.36
N ASP A 232 9.39 -5.15 -17.14
CA ASP A 232 8.66 -6.03 -18.07
C ASP A 232 7.68 -6.94 -17.32
N HIS A 233 8.16 -7.56 -16.23
CA HIS A 233 7.37 -8.44 -15.38
C HIS A 233 7.55 -8.15 -13.88
N PRO A 234 6.49 -8.41 -13.07
CA PRO A 234 6.58 -8.31 -11.61
C PRO A 234 7.65 -9.24 -11.05
N HIS A 235 8.41 -8.73 -10.07
CA HIS A 235 9.33 -9.58 -9.32
C HIS A 235 8.53 -10.63 -8.52
N PRO A 236 8.86 -11.93 -8.61
CA PRO A 236 8.03 -12.98 -8.01
C PRO A 236 7.90 -12.84 -6.49
N GLN A 237 8.92 -12.33 -5.81
CA GLN A 237 8.95 -12.23 -4.34
C GLN A 237 8.48 -10.89 -3.76
N THR A 238 8.54 -9.81 -4.53
CA THR A 238 8.35 -8.43 -4.01
C THR A 238 7.58 -7.54 -4.97
N VAL A 239 7.21 -8.03 -6.16
CA VAL A 239 6.59 -7.29 -7.26
C VAL A 239 7.50 -6.23 -7.88
N ILE A 240 8.18 -5.45 -7.06
CA ILE A 240 9.19 -4.45 -7.42
C ILE A 240 10.62 -4.99 -7.22
N GLY A 241 11.60 -4.36 -7.85
CA GLY A 241 13.01 -4.74 -7.72
C GLY A 241 13.59 -4.43 -6.33
N SER A 242 14.60 -5.20 -5.89
CA SER A 242 15.23 -5.05 -4.57
C SER A 242 15.78 -3.65 -4.28
N GLY A 243 16.33 -2.97 -5.28
CA GLY A 243 16.77 -1.57 -5.14
C GLY A 243 15.60 -0.62 -4.84
N LYS A 244 14.43 -0.87 -5.44
CA LYS A 244 13.22 -0.07 -5.20
C LYS A 244 12.60 -0.37 -3.84
N VAL A 245 12.66 -1.62 -3.38
CA VAL A 245 12.25 -1.97 -2.01
C VAL A 245 13.09 -1.22 -0.98
N ALA A 246 14.41 -1.15 -1.17
CA ALA A 246 15.30 -0.38 -0.30
C ALA A 246 14.99 1.14 -0.34
N GLU A 247 14.71 1.69 -1.53
CA GLU A 247 14.29 3.09 -1.67
C GLU A 247 12.99 3.38 -0.92
N ILE A 248 11.99 2.50 -1.03
CA ILE A 248 10.70 2.64 -0.32
C ILE A 248 10.90 2.50 1.18
N ALA A 249 11.71 1.54 1.64
CA ALA A 249 12.03 1.39 3.06
C ALA A 249 12.63 2.68 3.63
N LEU A 250 13.52 3.34 2.88
CA LEU A 250 14.07 4.65 3.24
C LEU A 250 12.98 5.73 3.24
N GLN A 251 12.15 5.83 2.19
CA GLN A 251 11.07 6.80 2.10
C GLN A 251 10.05 6.68 3.23
N VAL A 252 9.70 5.46 3.62
CA VAL A 252 8.79 5.18 4.74
C VAL A 252 9.37 5.68 6.05
N GLN A 253 10.66 5.43 6.28
CA GLN A 253 11.35 5.90 7.48
C GLN A 253 11.45 7.43 7.53
N THR A 254 11.63 8.08 6.39
CA THR A 254 11.86 9.53 6.32
C THR A 254 10.55 10.30 6.32
N SER A 255 9.59 9.97 5.46
CA SER A 255 8.26 10.61 5.42
C SER A 255 7.38 10.31 6.64
N GLY A 256 7.76 9.29 7.42
CA GLY A 256 6.98 8.79 8.54
C GLY A 256 5.70 8.05 8.11
N ALA A 257 5.59 7.64 6.85
CA ALA A 257 4.49 6.80 6.39
C ALA A 257 4.35 5.54 7.26
N ASN A 258 3.12 5.17 7.62
CA ASN A 258 2.82 3.97 8.43
C ASN A 258 2.18 2.85 7.60
N LEU A 259 1.87 3.12 6.32
CA LEU A 259 1.21 2.20 5.41
C LEU A 259 1.80 2.33 3.99
N VAL A 260 2.07 1.20 3.34
CA VAL A 260 2.42 1.15 1.92
C VAL A 260 1.33 0.44 1.14
N VAL A 261 0.79 1.10 0.11
CA VAL A 261 -0.31 0.57 -0.71
C VAL A 261 0.19 0.32 -2.14
N PHE A 262 -0.05 -0.89 -2.66
CA PHE A 262 0.30 -1.25 -4.04
C PHE A 262 -0.91 -1.17 -4.97
N ASN A 263 -0.72 -0.56 -6.16
CA ASN A 263 -1.76 -0.52 -7.22
C ASN A 263 -1.86 -1.83 -8.01
N ARG A 264 -2.00 -2.94 -7.30
CA ARG A 264 -2.19 -4.31 -7.84
C ARG A 264 -2.30 -5.29 -6.69
N ASP A 265 -2.89 -6.44 -6.97
CA ASP A 265 -2.98 -7.53 -6.00
C ASP A 265 -1.59 -8.13 -5.70
N LEU A 266 -1.37 -8.42 -4.43
CA LEU A 266 -0.12 -9.02 -3.94
C LEU A 266 -0.39 -10.42 -3.44
N SER A 267 0.49 -11.37 -3.73
CA SER A 267 0.40 -12.70 -3.10
C SER A 267 0.74 -12.63 -1.60
N PRO A 268 0.27 -13.59 -0.77
CA PRO A 268 0.62 -13.64 0.65
C PRO A 268 2.14 -13.64 0.91
N ALA A 269 2.92 -14.26 0.04
CA ALA A 269 4.38 -14.28 0.14
C ALA A 269 4.98 -12.91 -0.17
N GLN A 270 4.46 -12.21 -1.17
CA GLN A 270 4.91 -10.87 -1.54
C GLN A 270 4.67 -9.85 -0.43
N ILE A 271 3.46 -9.83 0.15
CA ILE A 271 3.15 -8.96 1.30
C ILE A 271 4.15 -9.18 2.42
N ARG A 272 4.36 -10.43 2.85
CA ARG A 272 5.31 -10.72 3.94
C ARG A 272 6.74 -10.29 3.62
N ASN A 273 7.21 -10.55 2.40
CA ASN A 273 8.56 -10.18 2.01
C ASN A 273 8.74 -8.66 1.99
N LEU A 274 7.72 -7.92 1.53
CA LEU A 274 7.69 -6.47 1.52
C LEU A 274 7.59 -5.91 2.95
N GLU A 275 6.67 -6.40 3.79
CA GLU A 275 6.57 -6.03 5.20
C GLU A 275 7.88 -6.29 5.94
N ASN A 276 8.55 -7.43 5.70
CA ASN A 276 9.83 -7.74 6.33
C ASN A 276 10.99 -6.84 5.87
N GLN A 277 10.94 -6.30 4.65
CA GLN A 277 12.01 -5.47 4.08
C GLN A 277 11.77 -3.96 4.25
N ILE A 278 10.50 -3.54 4.31
CA ILE A 278 10.08 -2.14 4.47
C ILE A 278 9.82 -1.83 5.96
N GLY A 279 9.25 -2.80 6.68
CA GLY A 279 8.94 -2.78 8.12
C GLY A 279 7.77 -1.91 8.55
N VAL A 280 6.88 -1.58 7.62
CA VAL A 280 5.51 -1.13 7.91
C VAL A 280 4.50 -2.07 7.26
N ARG A 281 3.22 -1.91 7.61
CA ARG A 281 2.14 -2.70 7.00
C ARG A 281 2.10 -2.42 5.50
N VAL A 282 1.99 -3.50 4.72
CA VAL A 282 1.85 -3.44 3.26
C VAL A 282 0.50 -4.00 2.90
N VAL A 283 -0.28 -3.21 2.17
CA VAL A 283 -1.61 -3.59 1.69
C VAL A 283 -1.66 -3.50 0.17
N ASP A 284 -2.52 -4.29 -0.43
CA ASP A 284 -2.78 -4.22 -1.86
C ASP A 284 -4.08 -3.48 -2.15
N ARG A 285 -4.36 -3.27 -3.44
CA ARG A 285 -5.56 -2.58 -3.91
C ARG A 285 -6.84 -3.25 -3.40
N THR A 286 -6.88 -4.59 -3.36
CA THR A 286 -8.04 -5.35 -2.86
C THR A 286 -8.36 -5.02 -1.40
N GLU A 287 -7.35 -4.98 -0.54
CA GLU A 287 -7.53 -4.70 0.90
C GLU A 287 -8.07 -3.28 1.14
N VAL A 288 -7.57 -2.28 0.41
CA VAL A 288 -8.09 -0.90 0.49
C VAL A 288 -9.57 -0.83 0.11
N ILE A 289 -9.97 -1.54 -0.96
CA ILE A 289 -11.37 -1.58 -1.40
C ILE A 289 -12.25 -2.24 -0.34
N LEU A 290 -11.81 -3.35 0.25
CA LEU A 290 -12.50 -4.04 1.34
C LEU A 290 -12.69 -3.13 2.56
N ASP A 291 -11.68 -2.35 2.92
CA ASP A 291 -11.74 -1.41 4.04
C ASP A 291 -12.78 -0.31 3.77
N ILE A 292 -12.84 0.23 2.54
CA ILE A 292 -13.90 1.18 2.15
C ILE A 292 -15.28 0.53 2.31
N PHE A 293 -15.47 -0.71 1.85
CA PHE A 293 -16.77 -1.36 1.99
C PHE A 293 -17.17 -1.60 3.43
N ALA A 294 -16.22 -1.95 4.29
CA ALA A 294 -16.50 -2.14 5.71
C ALA A 294 -17.01 -0.84 6.37
N GLN A 295 -16.49 0.30 5.93
CA GLN A 295 -16.96 1.62 6.37
C GLN A 295 -18.35 1.98 5.79
N ARG A 296 -18.67 1.51 4.58
CA ARG A 296 -19.90 1.86 3.85
C ARG A 296 -21.07 0.91 4.08
N ALA A 297 -20.83 -0.32 4.50
CA ALA A 297 -21.86 -1.33 4.73
C ALA A 297 -22.74 -0.96 5.92
N GLN A 298 -23.98 -0.57 5.65
CA GLN A 298 -24.97 -0.21 6.69
C GLN A 298 -25.97 -1.35 6.90
N SER A 299 -26.43 -1.97 5.81
CA SER A 299 -27.39 -3.05 5.84
C SER A 299 -26.79 -4.33 6.43
N GLN A 300 -27.63 -5.19 7.00
CA GLN A 300 -27.18 -6.49 7.50
C GLN A 300 -26.60 -7.36 6.38
N ALA A 301 -27.20 -7.32 5.19
CA ALA A 301 -26.72 -8.07 4.02
C ALA A 301 -25.34 -7.57 3.57
N GLY A 302 -25.16 -6.25 3.45
CA GLY A 302 -23.88 -5.65 3.08
C GLY A 302 -22.79 -5.97 4.11
N LYS A 303 -23.10 -5.87 5.41
CA LYS A 303 -22.14 -6.21 6.48
C LYS A 303 -21.67 -7.66 6.41
N LEU A 304 -22.60 -8.60 6.19
CA LEU A 304 -22.28 -10.02 6.07
C LEU A 304 -21.39 -10.31 4.86
N GLN A 305 -21.70 -9.71 3.70
CA GLN A 305 -20.94 -9.89 2.47
C GLN A 305 -19.52 -9.31 2.57
N VAL A 306 -19.39 -8.14 3.18
CA VAL A 306 -18.07 -7.53 3.41
C VAL A 306 -17.26 -8.35 4.41
N GLU A 307 -17.86 -8.81 5.50
CA GLU A 307 -17.17 -9.69 6.46
C GLU A 307 -16.71 -10.99 5.79
N LEU A 308 -17.58 -11.61 4.97
CA LEU A 308 -17.25 -12.80 4.20
C LEU A 308 -16.03 -12.56 3.30
N ALA A 309 -16.07 -11.49 2.50
CA ALA A 309 -14.98 -11.15 1.58
C ALA A 309 -13.67 -10.82 2.31
N GLN A 310 -13.74 -10.12 3.45
CA GLN A 310 -12.57 -9.83 4.28
C GLN A 310 -11.94 -11.11 4.85
N LEU A 311 -12.75 -12.06 5.31
CA LEU A 311 -12.26 -13.34 5.83
C LEU A 311 -11.68 -14.21 4.72
N GLU A 312 -12.33 -14.29 3.56
CA GLU A 312 -11.81 -15.00 2.37
C GLU A 312 -10.45 -14.46 1.91
N TYR A 313 -10.30 -13.13 1.92
CA TYR A 313 -9.05 -12.46 1.58
C TYR A 313 -7.96 -12.67 2.65
N THR A 314 -8.33 -12.62 3.94
CA THR A 314 -7.40 -12.69 5.07
C THR A 314 -6.91 -14.12 5.33
N LEU A 315 -7.79 -15.13 5.19
CA LEU A 315 -7.50 -16.52 5.50
C LEU A 315 -6.21 -17.08 4.84
N PRO A 316 -6.00 -16.95 3.51
CA PRO A 316 -4.77 -17.41 2.88
C PRO A 316 -3.53 -16.63 3.35
N ARG A 317 -3.71 -15.39 3.83
CA ARG A 317 -2.64 -14.47 4.26
C ARG A 317 -2.16 -14.69 5.69
N LEU A 318 -2.97 -15.29 6.55
CA LEU A 318 -2.62 -15.62 7.94
C LEU A 318 -1.52 -16.69 8.06
N THR A 319 -1.45 -17.62 7.10
CA THR A 319 -0.58 -18.80 7.13
C THR A 319 0.92 -18.49 7.31
N GLY A 320 1.38 -17.31 6.90
CA GLY A 320 2.79 -16.94 6.99
C GLY A 320 3.21 -16.16 8.24
N ARG A 321 2.27 -15.79 9.13
CA ARG A 321 2.60 -15.07 10.39
C ARG A 321 3.15 -16.00 11.50
N GLY A 322 3.11 -17.31 11.30
CA GLY A 322 3.54 -18.31 12.30
C GLY A 322 5.04 -18.39 12.56
N LEU A 323 5.86 -17.99 11.59
CA LEU A 323 7.31 -18.01 11.74
C LEU A 323 7.80 -16.98 12.77
N ALA A 324 7.10 -15.84 12.92
CA ALA A 324 7.43 -14.83 13.93
C ALA A 324 7.05 -15.28 15.36
N MET A 325 5.91 -15.99 15.52
CA MET A 325 5.47 -16.50 16.83
C MET A 325 6.16 -17.81 17.26
N SER A 326 6.68 -18.60 16.32
CA SER A 326 7.35 -19.88 16.59
C SER A 326 8.71 -19.69 17.30
N ARG A 327 9.41 -18.58 17.06
CA ARG A 327 10.74 -18.32 17.64
C ARG A 327 10.76 -18.06 19.15
N LEU A 328 9.60 -17.82 19.78
CA LEU A 328 9.50 -17.69 21.25
C LEU A 328 9.37 -19.06 21.97
N GLY A 329 9.07 -20.14 21.24
CA GLY A 329 8.90 -21.49 21.81
C GLY A 329 10.09 -22.39 21.48
N GLY A 330 11.21 -22.20 22.16
CA GLY A 330 12.39 -23.07 22.00
C GLY A 330 12.15 -24.49 22.52
N GLY A 331 12.13 -25.48 21.62
CA GLY A 331 12.11 -26.90 21.97
C GLY A 331 12.17 -27.81 20.75
N ILE A 332 13.14 -28.72 20.71
CA ILE A 332 13.32 -29.72 19.65
C ILE A 332 12.16 -30.73 19.69
N GLY A 333 11.38 -30.80 18.60
CA GLY A 333 10.52 -31.95 18.30
C GLY A 333 9.04 -31.86 18.70
N THR A 334 8.55 -30.72 19.22
CA THR A 334 7.11 -30.50 19.39
C THR A 334 6.65 -29.37 18.47
N ARG A 335 5.54 -29.57 17.74
CA ARG A 335 4.87 -28.50 17.00
C ARG A 335 4.65 -27.34 17.99
N GLY A 336 5.27 -26.19 17.73
CA GLY A 336 5.35 -25.12 18.70
C GLY A 336 3.97 -24.52 19.01
N PRO A 337 3.78 -23.90 20.20
CA PRO A 337 2.50 -23.31 20.61
C PRO A 337 1.95 -22.26 19.63
N GLY A 338 2.81 -21.60 18.83
CA GLY A 338 2.39 -20.68 17.77
C GLY A 338 1.74 -21.36 16.56
N GLU A 339 2.20 -22.55 16.18
CA GLU A 339 1.65 -23.32 15.06
C GLU A 339 0.26 -23.87 15.41
N THR A 340 0.06 -24.31 16.65
CA THR A 340 -1.25 -24.74 17.16
C THR A 340 -2.23 -23.58 17.28
N LYS A 341 -1.78 -22.39 17.71
CA LYS A 341 -2.61 -21.18 17.80
C LYS A 341 -3.11 -20.73 16.42
N LEU A 342 -2.23 -20.69 15.42
CA LEU A 342 -2.62 -20.33 14.06
C LEU A 342 -3.53 -21.37 13.41
N GLU A 343 -3.30 -22.65 13.64
CA GLU A 343 -4.21 -23.70 13.15
C GLU A 343 -5.59 -23.58 13.81
N THR A 344 -5.64 -23.24 15.10
CA THR A 344 -6.89 -23.02 15.84
C THR A 344 -7.63 -21.78 15.34
N GLU A 345 -6.90 -20.69 15.09
CA GLU A 345 -7.43 -19.45 14.51
C GLU A 345 -7.97 -19.71 13.09
N ARG A 346 -7.21 -20.42 12.25
CA ARG A 346 -7.64 -20.85 10.91
C ARG A 346 -8.94 -21.63 10.94
N ARG A 347 -9.04 -22.64 11.81
CA ARG A 347 -10.27 -23.44 11.98
C ARG A 347 -11.44 -22.61 12.49
N THR A 348 -11.17 -21.55 13.24
CA THR A 348 -12.21 -20.64 13.73
C THR A 348 -12.72 -19.75 12.61
N ILE A 349 -11.81 -19.19 11.81
CA ILE A 349 -12.17 -18.40 10.62
C ILE A 349 -12.92 -19.25 9.60
N GLN A 350 -12.46 -20.48 9.33
CA GLN A 350 -13.15 -21.39 8.41
C GLN A 350 -14.59 -21.70 8.87
N ARG A 351 -14.79 -21.96 10.18
CA ARG A 351 -16.15 -22.16 10.73
C ARG A 351 -17.01 -20.90 10.63
N ARG A 352 -16.42 -19.71 10.81
CA ARG A 352 -17.13 -18.43 10.63
C ARG A 352 -17.51 -18.23 9.17
N LEU A 353 -16.61 -18.52 8.24
CA LEU A 353 -16.81 -18.43 6.80
C LEU A 353 -17.96 -19.33 6.34
N SER A 354 -18.00 -20.60 6.76
CA SER A 354 -19.12 -21.49 6.45
C SER A 354 -20.46 -20.94 6.95
N ARG A 355 -20.50 -20.39 8.18
CA ARG A 355 -21.74 -19.80 8.72
C ARG A 355 -22.17 -18.54 7.96
N LEU A 356 -21.22 -17.67 7.64
CA LEU A 356 -21.50 -16.45 6.88
C LEU A 356 -22.01 -16.79 5.48
N GLN A 357 -21.43 -17.80 4.83
CA GLN A 357 -21.93 -18.29 3.54
C GLN A 357 -23.37 -18.77 3.65
N ASP A 358 -23.69 -19.61 4.66
CA ASP A 358 -25.06 -20.09 4.88
C ASP A 358 -26.04 -18.92 5.12
N GLU A 359 -25.62 -17.88 5.86
CA GLU A 359 -26.44 -16.67 6.10
C GLU A 359 -26.65 -15.84 4.83
N VAL A 360 -25.63 -15.70 3.98
CA VAL A 360 -25.72 -15.03 2.68
C VAL A 360 -26.67 -15.79 1.75
N ASP A 361 -26.54 -17.11 1.65
CA ASP A 361 -27.41 -17.95 0.81
C ASP A 361 -28.88 -17.86 1.25
N GLN A 362 -29.14 -17.80 2.57
CA GLN A 362 -30.48 -17.59 3.11
C GLN A 362 -31.07 -16.22 2.74
N LEU A 363 -30.25 -15.16 2.76
CA LEU A 363 -30.68 -13.82 2.34
C LEU A 363 -31.03 -13.79 0.85
N GLN A 364 -30.23 -14.43 0.00
CA GLN A 364 -30.50 -14.56 -1.43
C GLN A 364 -31.81 -15.34 -1.67
N ALA A 365 -32.01 -16.44 -0.96
CA ALA A 365 -33.26 -17.21 -1.02
C ALA A 365 -34.47 -16.37 -0.56
N HIS A 366 -34.32 -15.50 0.44
CA HIS A 366 -35.37 -14.59 0.88
C HIS A 366 -35.71 -13.54 -0.19
N ARG A 367 -34.70 -12.90 -0.79
CA ARG A 367 -34.88 -11.92 -1.88
C ARG A 367 -35.57 -12.52 -3.10
N SER A 368 -35.17 -13.71 -3.53
CA SER A 368 -35.82 -14.39 -4.66
C SER A 368 -37.32 -14.70 -4.43
N ARG A 369 -37.75 -14.91 -3.18
CA ARG A 369 -39.17 -15.09 -2.83
C ARG A 369 -39.93 -13.76 -2.90
N LEU A 370 -39.34 -12.68 -2.40
CA LEU A 370 -39.91 -11.32 -2.53
C LEU A 370 -40.04 -10.93 -4.00
N ARG A 371 -39.08 -11.29 -4.85
CA ARG A 371 -39.16 -11.09 -6.30
C ARG A 371 -40.39 -11.75 -6.91
N LYS A 372 -40.65 -13.02 -6.61
CA LYS A 372 -41.84 -13.75 -7.12
C LYS A 372 -43.17 -13.10 -6.70
N GLN A 373 -43.18 -12.37 -5.58
CA GLN A 373 -44.33 -11.58 -5.17
C GLN A 373 -44.41 -10.24 -5.92
N ARG A 374 -43.28 -9.55 -6.15
CA ARG A 374 -43.22 -8.27 -6.89
C ARG A 374 -43.55 -8.40 -8.38
N GLN A 375 -43.18 -9.51 -9.03
CA GLN A 375 -43.58 -9.78 -10.42
C GLN A 375 -45.12 -9.79 -10.62
N LYS A 376 -45.90 -9.88 -9.54
CA LYS A 376 -47.36 -9.75 -9.58
C LYS A 376 -47.88 -8.31 -9.49
N GLN A 377 -47.01 -7.32 -9.27
CA GLN A 377 -47.40 -5.92 -8.98
C GLN A 377 -47.25 -4.93 -10.15
N GLU A 378 -46.95 -5.36 -11.39
CA GLU A 378 -46.93 -4.52 -12.62
C GLU A 378 -46.09 -3.22 -12.60
N VAL A 379 -45.29 -2.95 -11.56
CA VAL A 379 -44.42 -1.75 -11.52
C VAL A 379 -43.04 -2.09 -12.07
N ALA A 380 -42.63 -1.41 -13.14
CA ALA A 380 -41.31 -1.59 -13.76
C ALA A 380 -40.16 -1.11 -12.85
N SER A 381 -39.04 -1.83 -12.89
CA SER A 381 -37.81 -1.54 -12.15
C SER A 381 -36.65 -1.23 -13.09
N VAL A 382 -35.91 -0.15 -12.80
CA VAL A 382 -34.73 0.28 -13.55
C VAL A 382 -33.54 0.41 -12.60
N ALA A 383 -32.47 -0.32 -12.89
CA ALA A 383 -31.23 -0.23 -12.11
C ALA A 383 -30.22 0.70 -12.79
N ILE A 384 -29.59 1.58 -12.00
CA ILE A 384 -28.57 2.51 -12.49
C ILE A 384 -27.19 1.90 -12.30
N VAL A 385 -26.49 1.62 -13.39
CA VAL A 385 -25.15 1.04 -13.41
C VAL A 385 -24.12 2.02 -13.92
N GLY A 386 -22.87 1.91 -13.46
CA GLY A 386 -21.78 2.78 -13.92
C GLY A 386 -20.62 2.84 -12.94
N TYR A 387 -19.53 3.45 -13.38
CA TYR A 387 -18.33 3.62 -12.56
C TYR A 387 -18.62 4.37 -11.25
N THR A 388 -17.78 4.14 -10.26
CA THR A 388 -17.73 4.95 -9.04
C THR A 388 -17.54 6.42 -9.43
N ASN A 389 -18.25 7.32 -8.74
CA ASN A 389 -18.30 8.75 -9.04
C ASN A 389 -18.88 9.15 -10.42
N ALA A 390 -19.59 8.26 -11.14
CA ALA A 390 -20.35 8.65 -12.34
C ALA A 390 -21.55 9.58 -12.06
N GLY A 391 -21.92 9.75 -10.78
CA GLY A 391 -23.05 10.56 -10.34
C GLY A 391 -24.39 9.82 -10.24
N LYS A 392 -24.38 8.51 -9.98
CA LYS A 392 -25.58 7.66 -9.88
C LYS A 392 -26.55 8.15 -8.78
N SER A 393 -26.05 8.31 -7.56
CA SER A 393 -26.83 8.80 -6.43
C SER A 393 -27.29 10.25 -6.64
N THR A 394 -26.44 11.10 -7.26
CA THR A 394 -26.79 12.47 -7.65
C THR A 394 -27.96 12.49 -8.63
N LEU A 395 -27.97 11.58 -9.61
CA LEU A 395 -29.06 11.47 -10.57
C LEU A 395 -30.36 11.03 -9.90
N ILE A 396 -30.31 10.06 -8.99
CA ILE A 396 -31.50 9.64 -8.24
C ILE A 396 -32.08 10.79 -7.42
N ASN A 397 -31.25 11.56 -6.73
CA ASN A 397 -31.70 12.74 -5.99
C ASN A 397 -32.34 13.78 -6.91
N ALA A 398 -31.72 14.02 -8.06
CA ALA A 398 -32.23 14.99 -9.03
C ALA A 398 -33.57 14.56 -9.63
N LEU A 399 -33.79 13.26 -9.85
CA LEU A 399 -35.03 12.71 -10.40
C LEU A 399 -36.15 12.56 -9.35
N THR A 400 -35.80 12.18 -8.12
CA THR A 400 -36.78 11.82 -7.08
C THR A 400 -36.99 12.90 -6.01
N ALA A 401 -36.26 14.03 -6.10
CA ALA A 401 -36.21 15.07 -5.08
C ALA A 401 -35.87 14.54 -3.66
N ALA A 402 -35.15 13.42 -3.60
CA ALA A 402 -34.77 12.76 -2.36
C ALA A 402 -33.41 13.25 -1.82
N GLU A 403 -33.17 13.03 -0.53
CA GLU A 403 -31.89 13.23 0.15
C GLU A 403 -31.13 11.89 0.29
N VAL A 404 -30.73 11.26 -0.82
CA VAL A 404 -29.72 10.17 -0.76
C VAL A 404 -28.36 10.83 -0.51
N TYR A 405 -27.53 10.25 0.35
CA TYR A 405 -26.18 10.75 0.59
C TYR A 405 -25.37 10.77 -0.72
N THR A 406 -24.87 11.96 -1.09
CA THR A 406 -23.98 12.16 -2.24
C THR A 406 -22.71 12.82 -1.77
N ALA A 407 -21.57 12.18 -1.98
CA ALA A 407 -20.26 12.74 -1.73
C ALA A 407 -19.34 12.43 -2.92
N ASP A 408 -18.32 13.27 -3.12
CA ASP A 408 -17.25 13.04 -4.08
C ASP A 408 -16.23 12.01 -3.53
N GLN A 409 -16.72 10.81 -3.27
CA GLN A 409 -15.99 9.69 -2.67
C GLN A 409 -16.30 8.42 -3.45
N LEU A 410 -15.32 7.52 -3.58
CA LEU A 410 -15.55 6.24 -4.25
C LEU A 410 -16.47 5.36 -3.37
N PHE A 411 -17.30 4.54 -4.00
CA PHE A 411 -18.26 3.67 -3.29
C PHE A 411 -19.16 4.39 -2.28
N ALA A 412 -19.59 5.63 -2.59
CA ALA A 412 -20.57 6.36 -1.79
C ALA A 412 -21.85 5.55 -1.53
N THR A 413 -22.22 4.67 -2.47
CA THR A 413 -23.30 3.67 -2.32
C THR A 413 -22.71 2.26 -2.42
N LEU A 414 -22.92 1.46 -1.37
CA LEU A 414 -22.67 0.00 -1.37
C LEU A 414 -23.98 -0.77 -1.31
N ASP A 415 -24.86 -0.40 -0.36
CA ASP A 415 -26.18 -1.00 -0.23
C ASP A 415 -27.14 -0.43 -1.29
N PRO A 416 -27.83 -1.28 -2.07
CA PRO A 416 -28.72 -0.79 -3.11
C PRO A 416 -29.88 0.00 -2.51
N THR A 417 -30.20 1.15 -3.12
CA THR A 417 -31.27 2.03 -2.64
C THR A 417 -32.33 2.20 -3.71
N THR A 418 -33.53 1.65 -3.47
CA THR A 418 -34.67 1.77 -4.39
C THR A 418 -35.57 2.94 -4.03
N ARG A 419 -35.91 3.77 -5.02
CA ARG A 419 -36.83 4.91 -4.89
C ARG A 419 -37.93 4.85 -5.95
N ARG A 420 -39.11 5.33 -5.59
CA ARG A 420 -40.22 5.47 -6.53
C ARG A 420 -40.06 6.77 -7.30
N LEU A 421 -40.08 6.68 -8.63
CA LEU A 421 -40.15 7.82 -9.53
C LEU A 421 -41.50 7.80 -10.23
N THR A 422 -42.22 8.92 -10.15
CA THR A 422 -43.44 9.14 -10.94
C THR A 422 -43.11 10.14 -12.05
N ILE A 423 -43.31 9.72 -13.29
CA ILE A 423 -43.11 10.54 -14.48
C ILE A 423 -44.47 10.76 -15.11
N THR A 424 -44.86 12.02 -15.28
CA THR A 424 -46.05 12.38 -16.05
C THR A 424 -45.62 12.67 -17.48
N ASP A 425 -46.13 11.89 -18.42
CA ASP A 425 -45.91 12.13 -19.85
C ASP A 425 -46.53 13.48 -20.23
N THR A 426 -45.71 14.35 -20.80
CA THR A 426 -46.13 15.70 -21.19
C THR A 426 -47.14 15.72 -22.33
N LEU A 427 -47.10 14.73 -23.22
CA LEU A 427 -47.96 14.61 -24.40
C LEU A 427 -49.28 13.90 -24.06
N THR A 428 -49.23 12.82 -23.29
CA THR A 428 -50.42 11.99 -23.00
C THR A 428 -51.08 12.30 -21.65
N GLN A 429 -50.41 13.07 -20.77
CA GLN A 429 -50.82 13.35 -19.38
C GLN A 429 -51.00 12.09 -18.51
N VAL A 430 -50.52 10.93 -18.97
CA VAL A 430 -50.53 9.69 -18.21
C VAL A 430 -49.34 9.67 -17.24
N SER A 431 -49.59 9.25 -16.01
CA SER A 431 -48.54 9.11 -15.00
C SER A 431 -48.03 7.67 -14.93
N HIS A 432 -46.75 7.49 -15.27
CA HIS A 432 -46.04 6.23 -15.15
C HIS A 432 -45.29 6.21 -13.82
N THR A 433 -45.37 5.10 -13.09
CA THR A 433 -44.61 4.89 -11.86
C THR A 433 -43.60 3.79 -12.10
N LEU A 434 -42.33 4.08 -11.79
CA LEU A 434 -41.23 3.13 -11.88
C LEU A 434 -40.38 3.16 -10.61
N LEU A 435 -39.63 2.10 -10.38
CA LEU A 435 -38.66 2.00 -9.31
C LEU A 435 -37.26 2.24 -9.88
N LEU A 436 -36.53 3.21 -9.33
CA LEU A 436 -35.11 3.43 -9.61
C LEU A 436 -34.28 2.85 -8.48
N THR A 437 -33.37 1.93 -8.80
CA THR A 437 -32.42 1.41 -7.81
C THR A 437 -31.00 1.93 -8.07
N ASP A 438 -30.42 2.58 -7.05
CA ASP A 438 -28.98 2.89 -7.01
C ASP A 438 -28.20 1.61 -6.76
N THR A 439 -27.21 1.31 -7.59
CA THR A 439 -26.34 0.15 -7.40
C THR A 439 -24.95 0.57 -6.97
N VAL A 440 -24.20 -0.39 -6.45
CA VAL A 440 -22.76 -0.19 -6.19
C VAL A 440 -22.05 0.24 -7.47
N GLY A 441 -21.10 1.15 -7.34
CA GLY A 441 -20.29 1.60 -8.47
C GLY A 441 -19.19 0.62 -8.85
N PHE A 442 -18.89 0.55 -10.15
CA PHE A 442 -17.76 -0.24 -10.65
C PHE A 442 -16.44 0.51 -10.52
N ILE A 443 -15.35 -0.24 -10.44
CA ILE A 443 -13.97 0.27 -10.48
C ILE A 443 -13.18 -0.50 -11.53
N HIS A 444 -12.02 0.02 -11.91
CA HIS A 444 -11.12 -0.73 -12.78
C HIS A 444 -10.59 -1.99 -12.07
N GLU A 445 -10.54 -3.10 -12.80
CA GLU A 445 -10.01 -4.41 -12.35
C GLU A 445 -10.53 -4.82 -10.96
N LEU A 446 -11.81 -5.21 -10.89
CA LEU A 446 -12.36 -5.81 -9.67
C LEU A 446 -11.63 -7.11 -9.34
N PRO A 447 -11.08 -7.25 -8.13
CA PRO A 447 -10.42 -8.48 -7.69
C PRO A 447 -11.37 -9.67 -7.71
N PRO A 448 -10.96 -10.88 -8.15
CA PRO A 448 -11.83 -12.05 -8.19
C PRO A 448 -12.46 -12.39 -6.83
N SER A 449 -11.72 -12.20 -5.73
CA SER A 449 -12.23 -12.43 -4.36
C SER A 449 -13.36 -11.49 -3.96
N LEU A 450 -13.48 -10.35 -4.63
CA LEU A 450 -14.55 -9.38 -4.41
C LEU A 450 -15.74 -9.62 -5.32
N VAL A 451 -15.55 -10.27 -6.47
CA VAL A 451 -16.62 -10.49 -7.46
C VAL A 451 -17.81 -11.23 -6.85
N ASP A 452 -17.59 -12.24 -6.01
CA ASP A 452 -18.69 -13.01 -5.42
C ASP A 452 -19.48 -12.21 -4.37
N ALA A 453 -18.81 -11.42 -3.53
CA ALA A 453 -19.47 -10.49 -2.62
C ALA A 453 -20.23 -9.40 -3.38
N PHE A 454 -19.66 -8.89 -4.47
CA PHE A 454 -20.31 -7.94 -5.36
C PHE A 454 -21.50 -8.53 -6.10
N ARG A 455 -21.43 -9.77 -6.60
CA ARG A 455 -22.51 -10.42 -7.36
C ARG A 455 -23.82 -10.40 -6.59
N ALA A 456 -23.77 -10.66 -5.29
CA ALA A 456 -24.96 -10.61 -4.44
C ALA A 456 -25.50 -9.17 -4.21
N THR A 457 -24.66 -8.13 -4.34
CA THR A 457 -25.11 -6.72 -4.39
C THR A 457 -25.58 -6.28 -5.78
N LEU A 458 -25.11 -6.96 -6.83
CA LEU A 458 -25.48 -6.75 -8.24
C LEU A 458 -26.68 -7.60 -8.67
N GLU A 459 -27.25 -8.41 -7.78
CA GLU A 459 -28.51 -9.13 -8.03
C GLU A 459 -29.60 -8.20 -8.53
N GLU A 460 -29.71 -7.00 -7.95
CA GLU A 460 -30.68 -5.99 -8.38
C GLU A 460 -30.50 -5.58 -9.86
N VAL A 461 -29.27 -5.59 -10.38
CA VAL A 461 -28.99 -5.34 -11.81
C VAL A 461 -29.58 -6.47 -12.66
N THR A 462 -29.46 -7.72 -12.21
CA THR A 462 -30.02 -8.88 -12.93
C THR A 462 -31.54 -8.99 -12.81
N GLU A 463 -32.13 -8.31 -11.83
CA GLU A 463 -33.58 -8.31 -11.59
C GLU A 463 -34.30 -7.12 -12.22
N ALA A 464 -33.58 -6.09 -12.65
CA ALA A 464 -34.17 -4.92 -13.27
C ALA A 464 -34.75 -5.21 -14.66
N ASP A 465 -35.90 -4.62 -14.95
CA ASP A 465 -36.55 -4.71 -16.26
C ASP A 465 -35.77 -3.94 -17.32
N ALA A 466 -35.02 -2.90 -16.92
CA ALA A 466 -34.10 -2.17 -17.78
C ALA A 466 -32.90 -1.62 -16.99
N LEU A 467 -31.82 -1.29 -17.70
CA LEU A 467 -30.62 -0.70 -17.12
C LEU A 467 -30.38 0.71 -17.62
N LEU A 468 -30.00 1.60 -16.70
CA LEU A 468 -29.46 2.91 -17.02
C LEU A 468 -27.94 2.89 -16.84
N HIS A 469 -27.18 2.86 -17.93
CA HIS A 469 -25.73 2.95 -17.84
C HIS A 469 -25.27 4.40 -17.81
N LEU A 470 -24.98 4.90 -16.61
CA LEU A 470 -24.47 6.23 -16.38
C LEU A 470 -22.94 6.28 -16.57
N VAL A 471 -22.47 7.24 -17.37
CA VAL A 471 -21.05 7.45 -17.71
C VAL A 471 -20.64 8.87 -17.38
N ASP A 472 -19.50 9.04 -16.73
CA ASP A 472 -18.89 10.36 -16.55
C ASP A 472 -18.15 10.76 -17.84
N LEU A 473 -18.74 11.66 -18.63
CA LEU A 473 -18.13 12.10 -19.89
C LEU A 473 -16.96 13.07 -19.67
N SER A 474 -16.83 13.67 -18.48
CA SER A 474 -15.71 14.56 -18.17
C SER A 474 -14.42 13.78 -17.88
N HIS A 475 -14.53 12.47 -17.61
CA HIS A 475 -13.40 11.64 -17.27
C HIS A 475 -12.59 11.26 -18.52
N PRO A 476 -11.26 11.47 -18.56
CA PRO A 476 -10.45 11.13 -19.74
C PRO A 476 -10.58 9.66 -20.16
N ALA A 477 -10.76 8.75 -19.21
CA ALA A 477 -10.89 7.31 -19.45
C ALA A 477 -12.33 6.80 -19.70
N TRP A 478 -13.29 7.68 -20.05
CA TRP A 478 -14.71 7.31 -20.15
C TRP A 478 -14.98 6.12 -21.08
N GLU A 479 -14.25 5.99 -22.21
CA GLU A 479 -14.39 4.83 -23.12
C GLU A 479 -13.96 3.51 -22.47
N SER A 480 -12.84 3.53 -21.75
CA SER A 480 -12.33 2.35 -21.05
C SER A 480 -13.26 1.96 -19.89
N GLN A 481 -13.90 2.95 -19.26
CA GLN A 481 -14.90 2.72 -18.24
C GLN A 481 -16.15 2.04 -18.82
N ILE A 482 -16.67 2.49 -19.97
CA ILE A 482 -17.78 1.81 -20.66
C ILE A 482 -17.41 0.36 -20.96
N ALA A 483 -16.23 0.13 -21.57
CA ALA A 483 -15.78 -1.22 -21.91
C ALA A 483 -15.67 -2.13 -20.67
N SER A 484 -15.19 -1.61 -19.55
CA SER A 484 -15.05 -2.36 -18.30
C SER A 484 -16.41 -2.71 -17.69
N VAL A 485 -17.37 -1.78 -17.68
CA VAL A 485 -18.75 -2.05 -17.21
C VAL A 485 -19.42 -3.10 -18.09
N LEU A 486 -19.35 -2.94 -19.43
CA LEU A 486 -19.95 -3.90 -20.36
C LEU A 486 -19.34 -5.30 -20.23
N LYS A 487 -18.02 -5.40 -20.01
CA LYS A 487 -17.36 -6.68 -19.72
C LYS A 487 -17.94 -7.34 -18.47
N ILE A 488 -18.03 -6.60 -17.36
CA ILE A 488 -18.58 -7.12 -16.11
C ILE A 488 -20.04 -7.55 -16.27
N LEU A 489 -20.87 -6.75 -16.97
CA LEU A 489 -22.25 -7.10 -17.27
C LEU A 489 -22.35 -8.37 -18.15
N SER A 490 -21.42 -8.58 -19.08
CA SER A 490 -21.39 -9.78 -19.94
C SER A 490 -20.99 -11.07 -19.20
N GLU A 491 -20.25 -10.94 -18.10
CA GLU A 491 -19.84 -12.06 -17.23
C GLU A 491 -20.95 -12.44 -16.23
N MET A 492 -22.05 -11.68 -16.18
CA MET A 492 -23.19 -12.00 -15.32
C MET A 492 -24.02 -13.16 -15.90
N PRO A 493 -24.54 -14.06 -15.05
CA PRO A 493 -25.19 -15.30 -15.49
C PRO A 493 -26.57 -15.11 -16.13
N ILE A 494 -27.17 -13.91 -16.06
CA ILE A 494 -28.54 -13.64 -16.52
C ILE A 494 -28.51 -12.51 -17.55
N GLN A 495 -29.30 -12.66 -18.61
CA GLN A 495 -29.48 -11.64 -19.64
C GLN A 495 -30.18 -10.41 -19.03
N THR A 496 -29.51 -9.27 -19.07
CA THR A 496 -30.03 -8.00 -18.55
C THR A 496 -31.07 -7.41 -19.50
N GLY A 497 -31.99 -6.60 -18.95
CA GLY A 497 -32.96 -5.83 -19.73
C GLY A 497 -32.28 -4.81 -20.68
N PRO A 498 -33.06 -4.10 -21.52
CA PRO A 498 -32.51 -3.09 -22.42
C PRO A 498 -31.70 -2.03 -21.67
N VAL A 499 -30.58 -1.62 -22.26
CA VAL A 499 -29.62 -0.69 -21.65
C VAL A 499 -29.72 0.68 -22.31
N LEU A 500 -30.06 1.71 -21.53
CA LEU A 500 -30.00 3.11 -21.94
C LEU A 500 -28.68 3.74 -21.46
N MET A 501 -27.84 4.13 -22.42
CA MET A 501 -26.61 4.88 -22.15
C MET A 501 -26.94 6.33 -21.79
N VAL A 502 -26.38 6.82 -20.69
CA VAL A 502 -26.53 8.20 -20.22
C VAL A 502 -25.18 8.81 -19.89
N PHE A 503 -24.78 9.82 -20.65
CA PHE A 503 -23.58 10.61 -20.39
C PHE A 503 -23.91 11.76 -19.43
N ASN A 504 -23.28 11.74 -18.25
CA ASN A 504 -23.44 12.71 -17.19
C ASN A 504 -22.26 13.68 -17.12
N LYS A 505 -22.39 14.70 -16.25
CA LYS A 505 -21.41 15.76 -15.98
C LYS A 505 -21.10 16.65 -17.19
N LEU A 506 -22.09 16.87 -18.06
CA LEU A 506 -21.97 17.80 -19.20
C LEU A 506 -21.43 19.19 -18.82
N ASP A 507 -21.62 19.63 -17.58
CA ASP A 507 -21.11 20.89 -17.06
C ASP A 507 -19.57 20.97 -16.98
N GLN A 508 -18.86 19.85 -17.12
CA GLN A 508 -17.39 19.74 -17.01
C GLN A 508 -16.74 19.12 -18.26
N VAL A 509 -17.52 18.85 -19.31
CA VAL A 509 -17.07 18.15 -20.52
C VAL A 509 -16.39 19.10 -21.50
N LYS A 510 -15.32 18.63 -22.14
CA LYS A 510 -14.67 19.32 -23.27
C LYS A 510 -15.50 19.13 -24.54
N SER A 511 -15.58 20.17 -25.38
CA SER A 511 -16.37 20.12 -26.62
C SER A 511 -15.99 18.95 -27.54
N GLU A 512 -14.71 18.58 -27.61
CA GLU A 512 -14.21 17.47 -28.42
C GLU A 512 -14.79 16.11 -27.96
N ASP A 513 -14.72 15.82 -26.66
CA ASP A 513 -15.24 14.57 -26.08
C ASP A 513 -16.76 14.45 -26.28
N LEU A 514 -17.48 15.57 -26.22
CA LEU A 514 -18.92 15.61 -26.46
C LEU A 514 -19.29 15.21 -27.90
N GLU A 515 -18.58 15.75 -28.90
CA GLU A 515 -18.86 15.45 -30.30
C GLU A 515 -18.52 13.98 -30.63
N ILE A 516 -17.40 13.46 -30.10
CA ILE A 516 -17.04 12.03 -30.24
C ILE A 516 -18.13 11.14 -29.63
N ALA A 517 -18.61 11.47 -28.42
CA ALA A 517 -19.64 10.68 -27.76
C ALA A 517 -20.98 10.70 -28.51
N LYS A 518 -21.39 11.84 -29.10
CA LYS A 518 -22.60 11.94 -29.94
C LYS A 518 -22.49 11.11 -31.21
N GLU A 519 -21.33 11.12 -31.87
CA GLU A 519 -21.10 10.34 -33.09
C GLU A 519 -21.13 8.83 -32.81
N LYS A 520 -20.48 8.41 -31.73
CA LYS A 520 -20.36 6.98 -31.37
C LYS A 520 -21.62 6.40 -30.74
N TYR A 521 -22.38 7.22 -30.00
CA TYR A 521 -23.58 6.79 -29.26
C TYR A 521 -24.78 7.71 -29.56
N PRO A 522 -25.35 7.67 -30.78
CA PRO A 522 -26.40 8.60 -31.21
C PRO A 522 -27.73 8.44 -30.46
N GLN A 523 -27.96 7.29 -29.82
CA GLN A 523 -29.16 7.01 -29.01
C GLN A 523 -28.98 7.33 -27.52
N ALA A 524 -27.79 7.76 -27.09
CA ALA A 524 -27.52 8.07 -25.70
C ALA A 524 -28.16 9.40 -25.27
N VAL A 525 -28.44 9.53 -23.98
CA VAL A 525 -28.93 10.77 -23.38
C VAL A 525 -27.76 11.51 -22.74
N PHE A 526 -27.69 12.82 -22.95
CA PHE A 526 -26.65 13.67 -22.39
C PHE A 526 -27.26 14.60 -21.33
N ILE A 527 -26.73 14.53 -20.10
CA ILE A 527 -27.28 15.23 -18.93
C ILE A 527 -26.20 15.90 -18.07
N SER A 528 -26.64 16.83 -17.23
CA SER A 528 -25.92 17.20 -16.02
C SER A 528 -26.87 17.02 -14.84
N ALA A 529 -26.66 15.96 -14.05
CA ALA A 529 -27.47 15.68 -12.88
C ALA A 529 -27.43 16.83 -11.86
N ILE A 530 -26.24 17.44 -11.66
CA ILE A 530 -26.05 18.52 -10.69
C ILE A 530 -26.70 19.83 -11.14
N ARG A 531 -26.65 20.16 -12.44
CA ARG A 531 -27.31 21.34 -13.02
C ARG A 531 -28.78 21.08 -13.40
N ARG A 532 -29.25 19.83 -13.25
CA ARG A 532 -30.57 19.36 -13.69
C ARG A 532 -30.85 19.60 -15.18
N LEU A 533 -29.82 19.50 -16.02
CA LEU A 533 -29.93 19.66 -17.47
C LEU A 533 -30.19 18.30 -18.14
N GLY A 534 -31.06 18.25 -19.14
CA GLY A 534 -31.36 17.04 -19.92
C GLY A 534 -32.23 16.00 -19.21
N LEU A 535 -32.71 16.28 -17.99
CA LEU A 535 -33.51 15.34 -17.20
C LEU A 535 -34.89 15.06 -17.78
N GLU A 536 -35.52 16.02 -18.45
CA GLU A 536 -36.83 15.80 -19.10
C GLU A 536 -36.70 14.84 -20.29
N THR A 537 -35.66 14.99 -21.11
CA THR A 537 -35.34 14.03 -22.18
C THR A 537 -35.06 12.64 -21.63
N LEU A 538 -34.34 12.55 -20.51
CA LEU A 538 -34.08 11.29 -19.83
C LEU A 538 -35.38 10.63 -19.33
N LYS A 539 -36.27 11.40 -18.69
CA LYS A 539 -37.58 10.91 -18.22
C LYS A 539 -38.41 10.35 -19.37
N GLN A 540 -38.46 11.03 -20.51
CA GLN A 540 -39.19 10.54 -21.68
C GLN A 540 -38.59 9.23 -22.21
N LYS A 541 -37.26 9.18 -22.37
CA LYS A 541 -36.56 7.95 -22.80
C LYS A 541 -36.73 6.80 -21.82
N LEU A 542 -36.86 7.07 -20.53
CA LEU A 542 -37.15 6.06 -19.51
C LEU A 542 -38.57 5.48 -19.67
N ILE A 543 -39.57 6.30 -20.03
CA ILE A 543 -40.92 5.80 -20.35
C ILE A 543 -40.86 4.88 -21.58
N ASP A 544 -40.17 5.32 -22.64
CA ASP A 544 -40.04 4.53 -23.88
C ASP A 544 -39.30 3.21 -23.66
N LEU A 545 -38.41 3.14 -22.66
CA LEU A 545 -37.60 1.96 -22.34
C LEU A 545 -38.40 0.86 -21.62
N ILE A 546 -39.43 1.25 -20.88
CA ILE A 546 -40.26 0.33 -20.06
C ILE A 546 -41.64 0.06 -20.66
N ALA A 547 -41.98 0.74 -21.76
CA ALA A 547 -43.20 0.52 -22.56
C ALA A 547 -43.03 -0.67 -23.52
#